data_AF-A0A2G6R3P7-F1
#
_entry.id   AF-A0A2G6R3P7-F1
#
_cell.length_a   1.000
_cell.length_b   1.000
_cell.length_c   1.000
_cell.angle_alpha   90.00
_cell.angle_beta   90.00
_cell.angle_gamma   90.00
#
_symmetry.space_group_name_H-M   'P 1'
#
loop_
_entity.id
_entity.type
_entity.pdbx_description
1 polymer ?
#
loop_
_entity_poly.entity_id
_entity_poly.type
_entity_poly.pdbx_seq_one_letter_code
_entity_poly.pdbx_strand_id
1 'polypeptide(L)'
;MSQPSYPVKHQKWWGWGEEGITFKFADKPKFPGFVMDRVGIDITTPAEGVPPFSEMDVPDTQLQPALEAKLVDAVGRDYVYTDGECRVIHGFGKGVRDLVRVRRGQFGRLPDAVVYPATEAEVQRVMDACIAANAVVIPFGGGSNIVAALEA
;
A
#
# COMPACT_ATOMS: atom_id res chain seq x y z
N MET A 1 -14.21 13.71 0.22
CA MET A 1 -14.68 12.38 -0.23
C MET A 1 -14.37 11.39 0.88
N SER A 2 -15.31 10.53 1.27
CA SER A 2 -15.04 9.49 2.28
C SER A 2 -13.97 8.55 1.74
N GLN A 3 -12.98 8.17 2.56
CA GLN A 3 -12.03 7.14 2.16
C GLN A 3 -12.78 5.83 1.86
N PRO A 4 -12.31 5.01 0.89
CA PRO A 4 -12.87 3.70 0.65
C PRO A 4 -12.83 2.87 1.94
N SER A 5 -13.94 2.22 2.28
CA SER A 5 -13.96 1.26 3.37
C SER A 5 -13.46 -0.08 2.84
N TYR A 6 -12.26 -0.48 3.26
CA TYR A 6 -11.70 -1.80 2.96
C TYR A 6 -12.20 -2.84 3.98
N PRO A 7 -12.24 -4.15 3.64
CA PRO A 7 -12.64 -5.19 4.58
C PRO A 7 -11.62 -5.40 5.71
N VAL A 8 -10.42 -4.85 5.56
CA VAL A 8 -9.30 -4.96 6.51
C VAL A 8 -8.67 -3.60 6.76
N LYS A 9 -8.04 -3.45 7.93
CA LYS A 9 -7.20 -2.28 8.22
C LYS A 9 -5.91 -2.32 7.40
N HIS A 10 -5.50 -1.17 6.86
CA HIS A 10 -4.24 -1.04 6.14
C HIS A 10 -3.15 -0.35 6.98
N GLN A 11 -1.91 -0.61 6.58
CA GLN A 11 -0.77 0.23 6.96
C GLN A 11 -0.85 1.56 6.21
N LYS A 12 -0.26 2.63 6.75
CA LYS A 12 -0.06 3.88 5.98
C LYS A 12 0.59 3.57 4.63
N TRP A 13 0.06 4.13 3.54
CA TRP A 13 0.64 3.97 2.20
C TRP A 13 2.10 4.44 2.15
N TRP A 14 2.43 5.49 2.91
CA TRP A 14 3.74 6.13 2.95
C TRP A 14 4.66 5.67 4.08
N GLY A 15 4.21 4.78 4.97
CA GLY A 15 4.88 4.55 6.24
C GLY A 15 4.49 3.27 6.97
N TRP A 16 4.79 3.25 8.27
CA TRP A 16 4.51 2.15 9.18
C TRP A 16 3.33 2.47 10.10
N GLY A 17 2.56 1.43 10.45
CA GLY A 17 1.45 1.46 11.38
C GLY A 17 0.13 1.93 10.77
N GLU A 18 -0.86 2.10 11.63
CA GLU A 18 -2.20 2.58 11.27
C GLU A 18 -2.20 4.08 10.96
N GLU A 19 -3.10 4.54 10.09
CA GLU A 19 -3.31 5.96 9.82
C GLU A 19 -3.72 6.71 11.10
N GLY A 20 -3.30 7.98 11.23
CA GLY A 20 -3.54 8.78 12.44
C GLY A 20 -2.59 8.50 13.63
N ILE A 21 -1.88 7.36 13.67
CA ILE A 21 -0.88 7.09 14.71
C ILE A 21 0.49 7.63 14.26
N THR A 22 0.98 8.70 14.89
CA THR A 22 2.28 9.33 14.56
C THR A 22 3.09 9.64 15.80
N PHE A 23 4.42 9.75 15.64
CA PHE A 23 5.34 10.12 16.71
C PHE A 23 5.86 11.53 16.47
N LYS A 24 5.68 12.40 17.46
CA LYS A 24 6.24 13.77 17.46
C LYS A 24 7.39 13.85 18.47
N PHE A 25 8.41 14.61 18.12
CA PHE A 25 9.53 14.91 19.04
C PHE A 25 9.12 15.92 20.12
N ALA A 26 8.11 16.75 19.86
CA ALA A 26 7.64 17.80 20.77
C ALA A 26 7.27 17.26 22.17
N ASP A 27 6.72 16.05 22.23
CA ASP A 27 6.33 15.40 23.49
C ASP A 27 7.47 14.60 24.15
N LYS A 28 8.71 14.75 23.64
CA LYS A 28 9.89 13.96 24.05
C LYS A 28 11.10 14.87 24.24
N PRO A 29 11.22 15.59 25.37
CA PRO A 29 12.20 16.67 25.53
C PRO A 29 13.66 16.24 25.39
N LYS A 30 13.99 14.97 25.66
CA LYS A 30 15.35 14.43 25.51
C LYS A 30 15.71 13.99 24.08
N PHE A 31 14.70 13.85 23.20
CA PHE A 31 14.90 13.26 21.88
C PHE A 31 15.67 14.18 20.90
N PRO A 32 15.38 15.50 20.80
CA PRO A 32 16.15 16.38 19.92
C PRO A 32 17.65 16.41 20.23
N GLY A 33 18.02 16.56 21.51
CA GLY A 33 19.42 16.56 21.93
C GLY A 33 20.13 15.25 21.63
N PHE A 34 19.44 14.11 21.81
CA PHE A 34 19.97 12.80 21.44
C PHE A 34 20.22 12.65 19.94
N VAL A 35 19.29 13.11 19.09
CA VAL A 35 19.46 13.02 17.63
C VAL A 35 20.60 13.93 17.14
N MET A 36 20.72 15.14 17.70
CA MET A 36 21.83 16.04 17.39
C MET A 36 23.18 15.40 17.77
N ASP A 37 23.30 14.84 18.98
CA ASP A 37 24.53 14.16 19.45
C ASP A 37 24.93 12.97 18.56
N ARG A 38 23.95 12.16 18.11
CA ARG A 38 24.22 10.89 17.42
C ARG A 38 24.28 10.98 15.90
N VAL A 39 23.55 11.92 15.31
CA VAL A 39 23.36 12.00 13.86
C VAL A 39 23.72 13.40 13.32
N GLY A 40 23.90 14.40 14.17
CA GLY A 40 24.24 15.77 13.76
C GLY A 40 23.10 16.52 13.06
N ILE A 41 21.85 16.05 13.21
CA ILE A 41 20.66 16.62 12.56
C ILE A 41 19.83 17.38 13.60
N ASP A 42 19.51 18.64 13.30
CA ASP A 42 18.52 19.40 14.06
C ASP A 42 17.10 19.06 13.61
N ILE A 43 16.42 18.19 14.36
CA ILE A 43 15.04 17.80 14.08
C ILE A 43 14.00 18.85 14.50
N THR A 44 14.41 19.97 15.10
CA THR A 44 13.52 21.10 15.41
C THR A 44 13.36 22.05 14.24
N THR A 45 14.26 21.97 13.26
CA THR A 45 14.13 22.67 11.98
C THR A 45 12.97 22.06 11.17
N PRO A 46 12.02 22.86 10.64
CA PRO A 46 10.93 22.35 9.81
C PRO A 46 11.45 21.60 8.58
N ALA A 47 10.89 20.42 8.32
CA ALA A 47 11.14 19.63 7.13
C ALA A 47 9.86 19.49 6.30
N GLU A 48 10.01 19.29 5.00
CA GLU A 48 8.87 18.95 4.14
C GLU A 48 8.28 17.60 4.59
N GLY A 49 6.94 17.60 4.75
CA GLY A 49 6.19 16.39 5.05
C GLY A 49 6.02 15.50 3.83
N VAL A 50 5.40 14.34 4.03
CA VAL A 50 4.91 13.56 2.89
C VAL A 50 3.69 14.28 2.30
N PRO A 51 3.64 14.52 0.98
CA PRO A 51 2.48 15.17 0.37
C PRO A 51 1.23 14.30 0.55
N PRO A 52 0.02 14.89 0.55
CA PRO A 52 -1.21 14.12 0.63
C PRO A 52 -1.35 13.17 -0.57
N PHE A 53 -2.00 12.03 -0.35
CA PHE A 53 -2.13 11.01 -1.41
C PHE A 53 -2.83 11.54 -2.66
N SER A 54 -3.76 12.50 -2.52
CA SER A 54 -4.48 13.13 -3.62
C SER A 54 -3.60 13.92 -4.60
N GLU A 55 -2.37 14.25 -4.21
CA GLU A 55 -1.38 14.92 -5.06
C GLU A 55 -0.43 13.93 -5.76
N MET A 56 -0.57 12.63 -5.50
CA MET A 56 0.25 11.60 -6.13
C MET A 56 -0.24 11.27 -7.53
N ASP A 57 0.68 11.21 -8.49
CA ASP A 57 0.43 10.73 -9.84
C ASP A 57 0.51 9.20 -9.88
N VAL A 58 -0.60 8.53 -9.61
CA VAL A 58 -0.68 7.07 -9.55
C VAL A 58 -1.07 6.53 -10.93
N PRO A 59 -0.31 5.60 -11.53
CA PRO A 59 -0.67 5.02 -12.82
C PRO A 59 -2.03 4.34 -12.78
N ASP A 60 -2.84 4.52 -13.84
CA ASP A 60 -4.14 3.87 -13.97
C ASP A 60 -4.03 2.33 -13.90
N THR A 61 -5.12 1.68 -13.50
CA THR A 61 -5.22 0.22 -13.56
C THR A 61 -5.24 -0.25 -15.02
N GLN A 62 -4.57 -1.36 -15.32
CA GLN A 62 -4.64 -2.02 -16.62
C GLN A 62 -5.53 -3.28 -16.57
N LEU A 63 -6.35 -3.42 -15.51
CA LEU A 63 -7.25 -4.55 -15.33
C LEU A 63 -8.23 -4.62 -16.51
N GLN A 64 -8.26 -5.78 -17.17
CA GLN A 64 -9.19 -6.01 -18.27
C GLN A 64 -10.62 -6.20 -17.74
N PRO A 65 -11.66 -5.57 -18.32
CA PRO A 65 -13.03 -5.67 -17.84
C PRO A 65 -13.55 -7.11 -17.73
N ALA A 66 -13.12 -8.00 -18.65
CA ALA A 66 -13.49 -9.41 -18.62
C ALA A 66 -12.92 -10.16 -17.41
N LEU A 67 -11.71 -9.81 -16.95
CA LEU A 67 -11.14 -10.38 -15.74
C LEU A 67 -11.79 -9.76 -14.50
N GLU A 68 -12.03 -8.43 -14.49
CA GLU A 68 -12.75 -7.76 -13.40
C GLU A 68 -14.10 -8.44 -13.12
N ALA A 69 -14.90 -8.68 -14.17
CA ALA A 69 -16.19 -9.35 -14.04
C ALA A 69 -16.05 -10.72 -13.37
N LYS A 70 -15.07 -11.54 -13.78
CA LYS A 70 -14.84 -12.87 -13.18
C LYS A 70 -14.38 -12.80 -11.73
N LEU A 71 -13.55 -11.81 -11.37
CA LEU A 71 -13.12 -11.59 -9.99
C LEU A 71 -14.31 -11.16 -9.12
N VAL A 72 -15.16 -10.26 -9.64
CA VAL A 72 -16.39 -9.83 -8.97
C VAL A 72 -17.37 -10.99 -8.80
N ASP A 73 -17.52 -11.86 -9.79
CA ASP A 73 -18.34 -13.08 -9.66
C ASP A 73 -17.77 -14.05 -8.62
N ALA A 74 -16.43 -14.08 -8.46
CA ALA A 74 -15.77 -15.00 -7.54
C ALA A 74 -15.96 -14.59 -6.07
N VAL A 75 -15.80 -13.30 -5.74
CA VAL A 75 -15.76 -12.79 -4.35
C VAL A 75 -16.78 -11.71 -4.01
N GLY A 76 -17.48 -11.16 -5.00
CA GLY A 76 -18.37 -10.00 -4.85
C GLY A 76 -17.66 -8.67 -5.12
N ARG A 77 -18.42 -7.67 -5.58
CA ARG A 77 -17.88 -6.35 -5.98
C ARG A 77 -17.18 -5.62 -4.85
N ASP A 78 -17.68 -5.76 -3.63
CA ASP A 78 -17.13 -5.11 -2.44
C ASP A 78 -15.76 -5.68 -2.02
N TYR A 79 -15.28 -6.73 -2.69
CA TYR A 79 -14.00 -7.40 -2.40
C TYR A 79 -13.00 -7.30 -3.56
N VAL A 80 -13.27 -6.47 -4.58
CA VAL A 80 -12.38 -6.20 -5.72
C VAL A 80 -12.11 -4.69 -5.81
N TYR A 81 -10.86 -4.31 -5.59
CA TYR A 81 -10.44 -2.91 -5.51
C TYR A 81 -9.45 -2.57 -6.61
N THR A 82 -9.66 -1.43 -7.27
CA THR A 82 -8.80 -0.90 -8.34
C THR A 82 -8.38 0.55 -8.10
N ASP A 83 -8.73 1.12 -6.94
CA ASP A 83 -8.35 2.48 -6.57
C ASP A 83 -6.83 2.60 -6.32
N GLY A 84 -6.31 3.80 -6.56
CA GLY A 84 -4.87 4.05 -6.50
C GLY A 84 -4.26 3.80 -5.12
N GLU A 85 -4.94 4.17 -4.04
CA GLU A 85 -4.38 4.05 -2.68
C GLU A 85 -4.24 2.59 -2.27
N CYS A 86 -5.29 1.79 -2.49
CA CYS A 86 -5.26 0.35 -2.25
C CYS A 86 -4.14 -0.32 -3.07
N ARG A 87 -4.01 0.02 -4.36
CA ARG A 87 -2.94 -0.52 -5.22
C ARG A 87 -1.54 -0.13 -4.77
N VAL A 88 -1.33 1.10 -4.30
CA VAL A 88 -0.04 1.53 -3.73
C VAL A 88 0.27 0.80 -2.43
N ILE A 89 -0.71 0.64 -1.54
CA ILE A 89 -0.54 -0.11 -0.28
C ILE A 89 -0.11 -1.55 -0.53
N HIS A 90 -0.64 -2.18 -1.58
CA HIS A 90 -0.37 -3.58 -1.93
C HIS A 90 0.81 -3.78 -2.88
N GLY A 91 1.41 -2.71 -3.42
CA GLY A 91 2.57 -2.77 -4.31
C GLY A 91 3.92 -2.61 -3.61
N PHE A 92 3.94 -2.20 -2.34
CA PHE A 92 5.17 -1.88 -1.60
C PHE A 92 5.30 -2.63 -0.28
N GLY A 93 6.54 -3.00 0.06
CA GLY A 93 6.91 -3.44 1.41
C GLY A 93 7.14 -2.27 2.36
N LYS A 94 7.83 -2.54 3.46
CA LYS A 94 8.22 -1.56 4.49
C LYS A 94 9.73 -1.42 4.64
N GLY A 95 10.50 -1.87 3.64
CA GLY A 95 11.93 -1.62 3.56
C GLY A 95 12.22 -0.15 3.28
N VAL A 96 13.40 0.34 3.68
CA VAL A 96 13.82 1.74 3.47
C VAL A 96 13.71 2.15 2.00
N ARG A 97 14.13 1.27 1.08
CA ARG A 97 14.01 1.48 -0.37
C ARG A 97 12.57 1.79 -0.79
N ASP A 98 11.62 0.98 -0.34
CA ASP A 98 10.21 1.08 -0.69
C ASP A 98 9.61 2.36 -0.11
N LEU A 99 9.90 2.62 1.17
CA LEU A 99 9.42 3.78 1.89
C LEU A 99 9.95 5.12 1.36
N VAL A 100 11.15 5.14 0.77
CA VAL A 100 11.70 6.33 0.11
C VAL A 100 11.03 6.52 -1.25
N ARG A 101 10.86 5.45 -2.03
CA ARG A 101 10.24 5.52 -3.37
C ARG A 101 8.79 5.96 -3.32
N VAL A 102 8.00 5.34 -2.44
CA VAL A 102 6.57 5.64 -2.33
C VAL A 102 6.33 7.10 -1.92
N ARG A 103 7.14 7.64 -1.00
CA ARG A 103 7.08 9.06 -0.59
C ARG A 103 7.49 10.04 -1.70
N ARG A 104 8.23 9.57 -2.71
CA ARG A 104 8.65 10.35 -3.88
C ARG A 104 7.74 10.16 -5.09
N GLY A 105 6.61 9.44 -4.94
CA GLY A 105 5.73 9.10 -6.06
C GLY A 105 6.36 8.14 -7.09
N GLN A 106 7.42 7.43 -6.73
CA GLN A 106 8.16 6.55 -7.64
C GLN A 106 7.53 5.15 -7.68
N PHE A 107 6.27 5.08 -8.11
CA PHE A 107 5.44 3.88 -8.02
C PHE A 107 5.90 2.74 -8.93
N GLY A 108 6.35 3.03 -10.15
CA GLY A 108 6.69 1.99 -11.12
C GLY A 108 5.45 1.15 -11.48
N ARG A 109 5.59 -0.17 -11.51
CA ARG A 109 4.46 -1.09 -11.73
C ARG A 109 3.72 -1.33 -10.42
N LEU A 110 2.40 -1.22 -10.47
CA LEU A 110 1.50 -1.54 -9.36
C LEU A 110 0.61 -2.74 -9.75
N PRO A 111 0.09 -3.50 -8.78
CA PRO A 111 -1.00 -4.43 -9.02
C PRO A 111 -2.16 -3.73 -9.73
N ASP A 112 -2.81 -4.39 -10.70
CA ASP A 112 -3.97 -3.81 -11.39
C ASP A 112 -5.25 -3.90 -10.55
N ALA A 113 -5.32 -4.89 -9.67
CA ALA A 113 -6.43 -5.11 -8.75
C ALA A 113 -5.93 -5.69 -7.42
N VAL A 114 -6.67 -5.44 -6.35
CA VAL A 114 -6.54 -6.08 -5.04
C VAL A 114 -7.84 -6.84 -4.75
N VAL A 115 -7.72 -8.12 -4.40
CA VAL A 115 -8.87 -9.01 -4.20
C VAL A 115 -8.80 -9.61 -2.80
N TYR A 116 -9.92 -9.57 -2.07
CA TYR A 116 -10.02 -10.07 -0.69
C TYR A 116 -10.95 -11.29 -0.59
N PRO A 117 -10.47 -12.50 -0.93
CA PRO A 117 -11.23 -13.72 -0.68
C PRO A 117 -11.32 -14.02 0.83
N ALA A 118 -12.48 -14.42 1.30
CA ALA A 118 -12.78 -14.77 2.70
C ALA A 118 -12.75 -16.29 2.97
N THR A 119 -12.78 -17.12 1.92
CA THR A 119 -12.81 -18.59 2.03
C THR A 119 -11.83 -19.26 1.07
N GLU A 120 -11.43 -20.49 1.37
CA GLU A 120 -10.61 -21.30 0.47
C GLU A 120 -11.28 -21.50 -0.91
N ALA A 121 -12.60 -21.71 -0.92
CA ALA A 121 -13.35 -21.85 -2.16
C ALA A 121 -13.33 -20.57 -3.02
N GLU A 122 -13.32 -19.39 -2.38
CA GLU A 122 -13.13 -18.11 -3.08
C GLU A 122 -11.72 -17.96 -3.63
N VAL A 123 -10.69 -18.33 -2.85
CA VAL A 123 -9.30 -18.35 -3.33
C VAL A 123 -9.20 -19.21 -4.60
N GLN A 124 -9.78 -20.42 -4.60
CA GLN A 124 -9.77 -21.29 -5.77
C GLN A 124 -10.41 -20.61 -7.00
N ARG A 125 -11.59 -20.00 -6.86
CA ARG A 125 -12.27 -19.31 -7.96
C ARG A 125 -11.47 -18.11 -8.50
N VAL A 126 -10.82 -17.34 -7.62
CA VAL A 126 -9.93 -16.24 -8.02
C VAL A 126 -8.74 -16.78 -8.82
N MET A 127 -8.11 -17.85 -8.34
CA MET A 127 -7.00 -18.49 -9.05
C MET A 127 -7.42 -19.01 -10.42
N ASP A 128 -8.58 -19.67 -10.54
CA ASP A 128 -9.12 -20.16 -11.81
C ASP A 128 -9.35 -19.02 -12.81
N ALA A 129 -9.91 -17.88 -12.35
CA ALA A 129 -10.12 -16.70 -13.16
C ALA A 129 -8.79 -16.09 -13.67
N CYS A 130 -7.79 -15.98 -12.78
CA CYS A 130 -6.46 -15.47 -13.11
C CYS A 130 -5.73 -16.39 -14.10
N ILE A 131 -5.77 -17.71 -13.90
CA ILE A 131 -5.17 -18.70 -14.80
C ILE A 131 -5.80 -18.58 -16.20
N ALA A 132 -7.14 -18.54 -16.27
CA ALA A 132 -7.85 -18.42 -17.55
C ALA A 132 -7.55 -17.12 -18.30
N ALA A 133 -7.17 -16.05 -17.58
CA ALA A 133 -6.80 -14.76 -18.14
C ALA A 133 -5.28 -14.59 -18.35
N ASN A 134 -4.47 -15.61 -18.01
CA ASN A 134 -3.00 -15.52 -17.97
C ASN A 134 -2.50 -14.32 -17.12
N ALA A 135 -3.13 -14.10 -15.97
CA ALA A 135 -2.80 -13.03 -15.05
C ALA A 135 -1.76 -13.47 -14.00
N VAL A 136 -0.97 -12.51 -13.52
CA VAL A 136 -0.02 -12.71 -12.41
C VAL A 136 -0.73 -12.51 -11.08
N VAL A 137 -0.42 -13.37 -10.10
CA VAL A 137 -0.95 -13.28 -8.74
C VAL A 137 0.21 -13.14 -7.76
N ILE A 138 0.15 -12.12 -6.91
CA ILE A 138 1.10 -11.88 -5.81
C ILE A 138 0.32 -11.99 -4.48
N PRO A 139 0.53 -13.04 -3.68
CA PRO A 139 -0.11 -13.16 -2.38
C PRO A 139 0.37 -12.04 -1.43
N PHE A 140 -0.57 -11.39 -0.75
CA PHE A 140 -0.29 -10.31 0.18
C PHE A 140 -0.85 -10.64 1.58
N GLY A 141 0.02 -10.52 2.59
CA GLY A 141 -0.35 -10.65 4.01
C GLY A 141 -0.48 -9.29 4.69
N GLY A 142 0.46 -8.97 5.58
CA GLY A 142 0.51 -7.65 6.25
C GLY A 142 1.35 -6.58 5.54
N GLY A 143 1.98 -6.90 4.39
CA GLY A 143 2.83 -5.97 3.65
C GLY A 143 4.15 -5.58 4.34
N SER A 144 4.53 -6.23 5.45
CA SER A 144 5.65 -5.82 6.30
C SER A 144 7.04 -6.28 5.84
N ASN A 145 7.14 -6.95 4.69
CA ASN A 145 8.42 -7.41 4.17
C ASN A 145 9.37 -6.23 3.87
N ILE A 146 10.67 -6.47 3.93
CA ILE A 146 11.71 -5.44 3.70
C ILE A 146 12.64 -5.77 2.53
N VAL A 147 12.25 -6.75 1.71
CA VAL A 147 13.09 -7.34 0.64
C VAL A 147 12.45 -7.21 -0.74
N ALA A 148 11.46 -6.32 -0.88
CA ALA A 148 10.75 -6.06 -2.14
C ALA A 148 9.96 -7.27 -2.69
N ALA A 149 9.50 -8.17 -1.83
CA ALA A 149 8.83 -9.40 -2.27
C ALA A 149 7.43 -9.20 -2.90
N LEU A 150 6.93 -7.96 -2.91
CA LEU A 150 5.59 -7.59 -3.40
C LEU A 150 5.63 -6.70 -4.65
N GLU A 151 6.82 -6.37 -5.15
CA GLU A 151 6.96 -5.51 -6.32
C GLU A 151 6.50 -6.27 -7.58
N ALA A 152 5.59 -5.66 -8.33
CA ALA A 152 4.92 -6.23 -9.51
C ALA A 152 5.71 -6.01 -10.81
#